data_AF-A0A2R6FVP4-F1
#
_entry.id   AF-A0A2R6FVP4-F1
#
_cell.length_a   1.000
_cell.length_b   1.000
_cell.length_c   1.000
_cell.angle_alpha   90.00
_cell.angle_beta   90.00
_cell.angle_gamma   90.00
#
_symmetry.space_group_name_H-M   'P 1'
#
loop_
_entity.id
_entity.type
_entity.pdbx_description
1 polymer ?
#
loop_
_entity_poly.entity_id
_entity_poly.type
_entity_poly.pdbx_seq_one_letter_code
_entity_poly.pdbx_strand_id
1 'polypeptide(L)'
;MSKITPLSCYIQLKASERFSETDMIYWDFDVDFVESYWNCSVPVVLMLYEANTQSFYWTILQQYVHEHLITDKPEWWSQNTIRISIDRTETLQDIDEFGKHLSEATRRIEQRRLRHIWSRDRLGTQTRGDSVGHLVDYQISC
;
A
#
# COMPACT_ATOMS: atom_id res chain seq x y z
N MET A 1 25.17 8.72 -14.55
CA MET A 1 24.49 7.56 -15.18
C MET A 1 23.28 7.22 -14.32
N SER A 2 22.07 7.27 -14.88
CA SER A 2 20.85 6.87 -14.16
C SER A 2 20.78 5.34 -14.07
N LYS A 3 20.71 4.80 -12.85
CA LYS A 3 20.58 3.37 -12.59
C LYS A 3 19.12 2.97 -12.77
N ILE A 4 18.83 2.15 -13.78
CA ILE A 4 17.49 1.59 -13.98
C ILE A 4 17.31 0.45 -12.98
N THR A 5 16.29 0.53 -12.14
CA THR A 5 15.86 -0.56 -11.27
C THR A 5 14.72 -1.32 -11.93
N PRO A 6 14.55 -2.63 -11.68
CA PRO A 6 13.43 -3.41 -12.20
C PRO A 6 12.10 -3.11 -11.49
N LEU A 7 12.03 -2.06 -10.67
CA LEU A 7 10.85 -1.71 -9.89
C LEU A 7 9.85 -0.98 -10.78
N SER A 8 8.61 -1.43 -10.76
CA SER A 8 7.50 -0.80 -11.48
C SER A 8 6.44 -0.34 -10.49
N CYS A 9 5.84 0.82 -10.74
CA CYS A 9 4.72 1.34 -9.97
C CYS A 9 3.73 2.04 -10.90
N TYR A 10 2.48 2.16 -10.45
CA TYR A 10 1.54 3.12 -11.00
C TYR A 10 1.61 4.42 -10.19
N ILE A 11 1.48 5.55 -10.87
CA ILE A 11 1.48 6.87 -10.22
C ILE A 11 0.09 7.48 -10.40
N GLN A 12 -0.56 7.78 -9.27
CA GLN A 12 -1.73 8.65 -9.22
C GLN A 12 -1.25 10.08 -8.91
N LEU A 13 -1.06 10.87 -9.95
CA LEU A 13 -0.63 12.27 -9.83
C LEU A 13 -1.83 13.18 -9.58
N LYS A 14 -1.71 14.07 -8.59
CA LYS A 14 -2.63 15.19 -8.34
C LYS A 14 -1.80 16.47 -8.14
N ALA A 15 -2.38 17.60 -8.48
CA ALA A 15 -1.71 18.89 -8.34
C ALA A 15 -2.66 19.91 -7.70
N SER A 16 -2.09 20.82 -6.91
CA SER A 16 -2.76 22.01 -6.39
C SER A 16 -1.82 23.20 -6.46
N GLU A 17 -2.37 24.42 -6.53
CA GLU A 17 -1.54 25.62 -6.35
C GLU A 17 -0.91 25.65 -4.96
N ARG A 18 -1.69 25.25 -3.95
CA ARG A 18 -1.33 25.24 -2.54
C ARG A 18 -2.14 24.19 -1.78
N PHE A 19 -1.52 23.50 -0.83
CA PHE A 19 -2.18 22.69 0.20
C PHE A 19 -2.25 23.46 1.53
N SER A 20 -3.00 22.95 2.51
CA SER A 20 -3.14 23.58 3.83
C SER A 20 -1.79 23.85 4.49
N GLU A 21 -1.65 24.94 5.25
CA GLU A 21 -0.42 25.33 5.96
C GLU A 21 -0.05 24.42 7.15
N THR A 22 -0.71 23.27 7.26
CA THR A 22 -0.43 22.25 8.26
C THR A 22 0.78 21.40 7.86
N ASP A 23 1.43 20.77 8.84
CA ASP A 23 2.53 19.82 8.60
C ASP A 23 2.12 18.59 7.78
N MET A 24 0.81 18.33 7.70
CA MET A 24 0.22 17.25 6.92
C MET A 24 -0.51 17.79 5.69
N ILE A 25 -0.40 17.07 4.58
CA ILE A 25 -1.20 17.26 3.37
C ILE A 25 -2.28 16.19 3.32
N TYR A 26 -3.51 16.61 3.06
CA TYR A 26 -4.65 15.71 3.03
C TYR A 26 -5.19 15.53 1.61
N TRP A 27 -5.56 14.29 1.30
CA TRP A 27 -6.27 13.97 0.07
C TRP A 27 -7.37 12.95 0.34
N ASP A 28 -8.58 13.24 -0.13
CA ASP A 28 -9.75 12.37 0.03
C ASP A 28 -9.93 11.48 -1.21
N PHE A 29 -10.12 10.18 -0.99
CA PHE A 29 -10.44 9.19 -2.02
C PHE A 29 -11.79 8.52 -1.72
N ASP A 30 -12.53 8.15 -2.77
CA ASP A 30 -13.61 7.18 -2.61
C ASP A 30 -13.03 5.81 -2.20
N VAL A 31 -13.71 5.13 -1.28
CA VAL A 31 -13.24 3.83 -0.74
C VAL A 31 -13.04 2.80 -1.86
N ASP A 32 -13.91 2.78 -2.87
CA ASP A 32 -13.82 1.86 -4.00
C ASP A 32 -12.47 1.96 -4.74
N PHE A 33 -11.91 3.18 -4.85
CA PHE A 33 -10.58 3.38 -5.43
C PHE A 33 -9.49 2.83 -4.51
N VAL A 34 -9.58 3.10 -3.21
CA VAL A 34 -8.62 2.59 -2.22
C VAL A 34 -8.62 1.06 -2.21
N GLU A 35 -9.78 0.42 -2.26
CA GLU A 35 -9.89 -1.04 -2.38
C GLU A 35 -9.27 -1.57 -3.68
N SER A 36 -9.51 -0.88 -4.79
CA SER A 36 -8.92 -1.24 -6.09
C SER A 36 -7.40 -1.17 -6.05
N TYR A 37 -6.83 -0.12 -5.46
CA TYR A 37 -5.39 0.03 -5.29
C TYR A 37 -4.83 -1.01 -4.31
N TRP A 38 -5.53 -1.24 -3.19
CA TRP A 38 -5.16 -2.25 -2.23
C TRP A 38 -5.02 -3.62 -2.89
N ASN A 39 -5.94 -4.01 -3.76
CA ASN A 39 -5.93 -5.30 -4.45
C ASN A 39 -4.98 -5.36 -5.67
N CYS A 40 -4.38 -4.24 -6.08
CA CYS A 40 -3.45 -4.21 -7.19
C CYS A 40 -2.17 -5.03 -6.89
N SER A 41 -1.65 -5.73 -7.90
CA SER A 41 -0.39 -6.47 -7.81
C SER A 41 0.85 -5.59 -8.01
N VAL A 42 0.64 -4.33 -8.41
CA VAL A 42 1.70 -3.34 -8.63
C VAL A 42 1.51 -2.22 -7.60
N PRO A 43 2.57 -1.74 -6.94
CA PRO A 43 2.46 -0.61 -6.02
C PRO A 43 1.83 0.62 -6.71
N VAL A 44 0.95 1.31 -5.99
CA VAL A 44 0.34 2.56 -6.44
C VAL A 44 0.85 3.69 -5.56
N VAL A 45 1.54 4.64 -6.18
CA VAL A 45 2.09 5.83 -5.53
C VAL A 45 1.10 6.97 -5.72
N LEU A 46 0.61 7.53 -4.62
CA LEU A 46 -0.02 8.84 -4.65
C LEU A 46 1.08 9.88 -4.69
N MET A 47 1.06 10.73 -5.71
CA MET A 47 2.00 11.84 -5.86
C MET A 47 1.23 13.15 -5.90
N LEU A 48 1.54 14.05 -4.99
CA LEU A 48 0.92 15.36 -4.86
C LEU A 48 1.93 16.45 -5.20
N TYR A 49 1.62 17.28 -6.19
CA TYR A 49 2.43 18.43 -6.59
C TYR A 49 1.84 19.74 -6.06
N GLU A 50 2.65 20.54 -5.36
CA GLU A 50 2.31 21.89 -4.91
C GLU A 50 3.05 22.92 -5.76
N ALA A 51 2.32 23.72 -6.55
CA ALA A 51 2.93 24.64 -7.51
C ALA A 51 3.70 25.79 -6.85
N ASN A 52 3.15 26.37 -5.77
CA ASN A 52 3.77 27.52 -5.08
C ASN A 52 5.15 27.20 -4.49
N THR A 53 5.34 25.98 -3.99
CA THR A 53 6.60 25.50 -3.41
C THR A 53 7.40 24.63 -4.39
N GLN A 54 6.85 24.37 -5.58
CA GLN A 54 7.40 23.47 -6.59
C GLN A 54 7.82 22.10 -6.02
N SER A 55 7.03 21.59 -5.08
CA SER A 55 7.39 20.40 -4.31
C SER A 55 6.48 19.21 -4.63
N PHE A 56 7.08 18.02 -4.66
CA PHE A 56 6.37 16.74 -4.75
C PHE A 56 6.36 16.06 -3.39
N TYR A 57 5.17 15.67 -2.95
CA TYR A 57 4.91 14.84 -1.79
C TYR A 57 4.37 13.51 -2.25
N TRP A 58 4.68 12.43 -1.55
CA TRP A 58 4.28 11.12 -2.02
C TRP A 58 4.02 10.15 -0.87
N THR A 59 3.19 9.15 -1.15
CA THR A 59 3.03 7.98 -0.29
C THR A 59 2.64 6.77 -1.15
N ILE A 60 3.02 5.56 -0.71
CA ILE A 60 2.57 4.33 -1.36
C ILE A 60 1.23 3.94 -0.74
N LEU A 61 0.17 3.93 -1.54
CA LEU A 61 -1.21 3.73 -1.05
C LEU A 61 -1.37 2.41 -0.31
N GLN A 62 -0.75 1.34 -0.78
CA GLN A 62 -0.81 0.06 -0.07
C GLN A 62 -0.05 0.07 1.26
N GLN A 63 1.08 0.79 1.37
CA GLN A 63 1.74 0.95 2.68
C GLN A 63 0.84 1.74 3.62
N TYR A 64 0.28 2.86 3.16
CA TYR A 64 -0.62 3.70 3.94
C TYR A 64 -1.82 2.91 4.48
N VAL A 65 -2.49 2.11 3.63
CA VAL A 65 -3.61 1.26 4.04
C VAL A 65 -3.17 0.29 5.13
N HIS A 66 -2.01 -0.35 4.97
CA HIS A 66 -1.52 -1.33 5.91
C HIS A 66 -1.14 -0.72 7.26
N GLU A 67 -0.46 0.42 7.24
CA GLU A 67 0.10 1.05 8.44
C GLU A 67 -0.97 1.81 9.23
N HIS A 68 -1.84 2.54 8.55
CA HIS A 68 -2.79 3.46 9.19
C HIS A 68 -4.25 3.01 9.14
N LEU A 69 -4.68 2.27 8.12
CA LEU A 69 -6.10 1.92 8.01
C LEU A 69 -6.40 0.59 8.68
N ILE A 70 -5.62 -0.46 8.39
CA ILE A 70 -5.86 -1.79 8.98
C ILE A 70 -5.66 -1.77 10.50
N THR A 71 -4.64 -1.05 10.97
CA THR A 71 -4.31 -0.97 12.40
C THR A 71 -5.26 -0.05 13.16
N ASP A 72 -5.47 1.18 12.66
CA ASP A 72 -6.14 2.22 13.46
C ASP A 72 -7.65 2.30 13.17
N LYS A 73 -8.10 1.80 12.01
CA LYS A 73 -9.48 1.91 11.52
C LYS A 73 -9.95 0.61 10.88
N PRO A 74 -10.17 -0.45 11.67
CA PRO A 74 -10.47 -1.79 11.16
C PRO A 74 -11.79 -1.90 10.39
N GLU A 75 -12.60 -0.84 10.24
CA GLU A 75 -13.82 -0.81 9.42
C GLU A 75 -13.74 0.27 8.33
N TRP A 76 -12.54 0.66 7.90
CA TRP A 76 -12.33 1.72 6.91
C TRP A 76 -13.11 1.52 5.61
N TRP A 77 -13.31 0.25 5.19
CA TRP A 77 -14.08 -0.13 4.00
C TRP A 77 -15.59 0.16 4.11
N SER A 78 -16.11 0.44 5.30
CA SER A 78 -17.53 0.78 5.47
C SER A 78 -17.85 2.26 5.16
N GLN A 79 -16.82 3.07 4.94
CA GLN A 79 -16.96 4.51 4.67
C GLN A 79 -17.14 4.77 3.18
N ASN A 80 -17.69 5.93 2.81
CA ASN A 80 -17.73 6.35 1.41
C ASN A 80 -16.37 6.88 0.94
N THR A 81 -15.67 7.56 1.85
CA THR A 81 -14.42 8.28 1.55
C THR A 81 -13.39 8.06 2.64
N ILE A 82 -12.12 8.00 2.23
CA ILE A 82 -10.96 7.93 3.13
C ILE A 82 -10.06 9.12 2.88
N ARG A 83 -9.69 9.77 3.98
CA ARG A 83 -8.67 10.81 4.01
C ARG A 83 -7.31 10.20 4.21
N ILE A 84 -6.46 10.35 3.21
CA ILE A 84 -5.03 10.04 3.26
C ILE A 84 -4.29 11.29 3.73
N SER A 85 -3.33 11.11 4.62
CA SER A 85 -2.48 12.16 5.16
C SER A 85 -1.02 11.87 4.83
N ILE A 86 -0.31 12.84 4.27
CA ILE A 86 1.11 12.74 3.94
C ILE A 86 1.85 13.81 4.75
N ASP A 87 2.93 13.42 5.41
CA ASP A 87 3.80 14.37 6.11
C ASP A 87 4.56 15.22 5.08
N ARG A 88 4.59 16.54 5.27
CA ARG A 88 5.28 17.48 4.36
C ARG A 88 6.79 17.22 4.29
N THR A 89 7.37 16.49 5.25
CA THR A 89 8.77 16.06 5.21
C THR A 89 9.01 14.93 4.19
N GLU A 90 7.97 14.16 3.83
CA GLU A 90 8.04 13.12 2.81
C GLU A 90 8.02 13.72 1.39
N THR A 91 9.15 14.30 1.02
CA THR A 91 9.36 14.90 -0.30
C THR A 91 10.09 13.96 -1.24
N LEU A 92 9.85 14.09 -2.55
CA LEU A 92 10.59 13.33 -3.57
C LEU A 92 11.97 13.96 -3.85
N GLN A 93 12.79 14.13 -2.81
CA GLN A 93 14.16 14.65 -2.95
C GLN A 93 15.20 13.51 -2.99
N ASP A 94 14.93 12.40 -2.31
CA ASP A 94 15.79 11.21 -2.30
C ASP A 94 15.15 10.07 -3.12
N ILE A 95 15.68 9.86 -4.33
CA ILE A 95 15.23 8.80 -5.22
C ILE A 95 15.62 7.40 -4.70
N ASP A 96 16.69 7.28 -3.92
CA ASP A 96 17.12 6.02 -3.33
C ASP A 96 16.19 5.62 -2.19
N GLU A 97 15.76 6.57 -1.37
CA GLU A 97 14.72 6.38 -0.36
C GLU A 97 13.40 5.94 -1.00
N PHE A 98 12.91 6.66 -2.01
CA PHE A 98 11.74 6.26 -2.79
C PHE A 98 11.86 4.82 -3.32
N GLY A 99 13.03 4.47 -3.87
CA GLY A 99 13.32 3.12 -4.35
C GLY A 99 13.28 2.03 -3.27
N LYS A 100 13.74 2.34 -2.05
CA LYS A 100 13.66 1.43 -0.90
C LYS A 100 12.21 1.20 -0.48
N HIS A 101 11.42 2.26 -0.32
CA HIS A 101 10.00 2.16 0.02
C HIS A 101 9.22 1.37 -1.04
N LEU A 102 9.51 1.63 -2.32
CA LEU A 102 8.88 0.90 -3.43
C LEU A 102 9.25 -0.58 -3.44
N SER A 103 10.51 -0.92 -3.16
CA SER A 103 10.97 -2.31 -3.02
C SER A 103 10.25 -3.02 -1.89
N GLU A 104 10.10 -2.35 -0.74
CA GLU A 104 9.40 -2.90 0.41
C GLU A 104 7.91 -3.11 0.14
N ALA A 105 7.23 -2.13 -0.46
CA ALA A 105 5.83 -2.26 -0.84
C ALA A 105 5.63 -3.43 -1.82
N THR A 106 6.51 -3.57 -2.82
CA THR A 106 6.48 -4.69 -3.76
C THR A 106 6.60 -6.03 -3.04
N ARG A 107 7.58 -6.16 -2.12
CA ARG A 107 7.77 -7.36 -1.30
C ARG A 107 6.52 -7.69 -0.49
N ARG A 108 5.89 -6.70 0.15
CA ARG A 108 4.68 -6.89 0.96
C ARG A 108 3.48 -7.33 0.12
N ILE A 109 3.29 -6.73 -1.06
CA ILE A 109 2.21 -7.11 -2.00
C ILE A 109 2.38 -8.57 -2.43
N GLU A 110 3.59 -8.98 -2.82
CA GLU A 110 3.86 -10.37 -3.22
C GLU A 110 3.65 -11.34 -2.05
N GLN A 111 4.12 -11.00 -0.84
CA GLN A 111 3.89 -11.84 0.34
C GLN A 111 2.40 -12.02 0.65
N ARG A 112 1.60 -10.96 0.55
CA ARG A 112 0.14 -11.04 0.70
C ARG A 112 -0.47 -11.92 -0.38
N ARG A 113 -0.05 -11.77 -1.64
CA ARG A 113 -0.53 -12.59 -2.76
C ARG A 113 -0.24 -14.08 -2.55
N LEU A 114 0.98 -14.42 -2.14
CA LEU A 114 1.38 -15.79 -1.83
C LEU A 114 0.54 -16.37 -0.69
N ARG A 115 0.29 -15.63 0.39
CA ARG A 115 -0.59 -16.10 1.47
C ARG A 115 -2.00 -16.48 0.96
N HIS A 116 -2.57 -15.72 0.04
CA HIS A 116 -3.87 -16.04 -0.56
C HIS A 116 -3.85 -17.27 -1.47
N ILE A 117 -2.75 -17.51 -2.20
CA ILE A 117 -2.60 -18.71 -3.02
C ILE A 117 -2.50 -19.95 -2.14
N TRP A 118 -1.65 -19.90 -1.12
CA TRP A 118 -1.38 -21.04 -0.23
C TRP A 118 -2.58 -21.39 0.64
N SER A 119 -3.42 -20.41 1.01
CA SER A 119 -4.68 -20.69 1.72
C SER A 119 -5.72 -21.35 0.81
N ARG A 120 -5.80 -20.95 -0.47
CA ARG A 120 -6.70 -21.58 -1.46
C ARG A 120 -6.30 -23.02 -1.77
N ASP A 121 -5.01 -23.31 -1.94
CA ASP A 121 -4.54 -24.67 -2.24
C ASP A 121 -4.77 -25.65 -1.07
N ARG A 122 -4.72 -25.16 0.18
CA ARG A 122 -5.07 -25.95 1.37
C ARG A 122 -6.57 -26.26 1.46
N LEU A 123 -7.42 -25.29 1.14
CA LEU A 123 -8.88 -25.51 1.10
C LEU A 123 -9.26 -26.48 -0.03
N GLY A 124 -8.60 -26.37 -1.19
CA GLY A 124 -8.81 -27.27 -2.33
C GLY A 124 -8.35 -28.70 -2.09
N THR A 125 -7.27 -28.90 -1.34
CA THR A 125 -6.79 -30.23 -0.93
C THR A 125 -7.64 -30.84 0.19
N GLN A 126 -8.22 -30.04 1.07
CA GLN A 126 -9.11 -30.53 2.13
C GLN A 126 -10.47 -31.03 1.59
N THR A 127 -11.02 -30.41 0.53
CA THR A 127 -12.21 -30.94 -0.17
C THR A 127 -11.94 -32.22 -0.99
N ARG A 128 -10.69 -32.65 -1.13
CA ARG A 128 -10.31 -33.85 -1.89
C ARG A 128 -9.76 -34.99 -1.02
N GLY A 129 -9.74 -34.80 0.30
CA GLY A 129 -9.07 -35.71 1.23
C GLY A 129 -9.79 -35.84 2.56
N ASP A 130 -11.07 -36.22 2.54
CA ASP A 130 -11.64 -36.96 3.68
C ASP A 130 -10.99 -38.34 3.69
N SER A 131 -9.83 -38.44 4.35
CA SER A 131 -9.42 -39.55 5.22
C SER A 131 -7.97 -39.35 5.68
N VAL A 132 -7.81 -39.41 7.01
CA VAL A 132 -6.57 -39.63 7.79
C VAL A 132 -5.79 -38.38 8.26
N GLY A 133 -6.13 -37.93 9.47
CA GLY A 133 -5.23 -38.09 10.63
C GLY A 133 -4.22 -36.98 10.98
N HIS A 134 -4.52 -36.32 12.10
CA HIS A 134 -3.61 -35.73 13.11
C HIS A 134 -2.75 -34.47 12.81
N LEU A 135 -3.23 -33.36 13.39
CA LEU A 135 -2.53 -32.34 14.20
C LEU A 135 -0.98 -32.34 14.24
N VAL A 136 -0.38 -31.19 13.88
CA VAL A 136 0.75 -30.60 14.62
C VAL A 136 0.63 -29.07 14.61
N ASP A 137 0.76 -28.49 15.80
CA ASP A 137 0.70 -27.07 16.17
C ASP A 137 1.66 -26.16 15.39
N TYR A 138 1.23 -24.92 15.15
CA TYR A 138 2.10 -23.82 14.74
C TYR A 138 2.13 -22.74 15.83
N GLN A 139 3.23 -22.67 16.59
CA GLN A 139 3.72 -21.42 17.13
C GLN A 139 4.76 -20.85 16.17
N ILE A 140 4.46 -19.70 15.56
CA ILE A 140 5.49 -18.78 15.07
C ILE A 140 5.16 -17.42 15.68
N SER A 141 5.90 -17.09 16.72
CA SER A 141 5.99 -15.74 17.29
C SER A 141 6.83 -14.85 16.36
N CYS A 142 6.53 -13.55 16.43
CA CYS A 142 7.12 -12.43 15.69
C CYS A 142 8.64 -12.45 15.55
#